data_AF-A0A7D5JZC3-F1
#
_entry.id   AF-A0A7D5JZC3-F1
#
_cell.length_a   1.000
_cell.length_b   1.000
_cell.length_c   1.000
_cell.angle_alpha   90.00
_cell.angle_beta   90.00
_cell.angle_gamma   90.00
#
_symmetry.space_group_name_H-M   'P 1'
#
loop_
_entity.id
_entity.type
_entity.pdbx_description
1 polymer ?
#
loop_
_entity_poly.entity_id
_entity_poly.type
_entity_poly.pdbx_seq_one_letter_code
_entity_poly.pdbx_strand_id
1 'polypeptide(L)'
;MSGISLQFISAYSRKELFMKVTDLMTEAASLPVEERARLVDSLLQTLNPPDEANTSAWLAVARRRLDDLDTGRVKAIPGEEVLERVRRRLGQ
;
A
#
# COMPACT_ATOMS: atom_id res chain seq x y z
N MET A 1 8.32 -52.57 -6.22
CA MET A 1 8.51 -51.12 -5.93
C MET A 1 7.20 -50.43 -6.24
N SER A 2 6.49 -49.99 -5.21
CA SER A 2 5.17 -49.36 -5.31
C SER A 2 5.30 -47.98 -5.97
N GLY A 3 4.73 -47.83 -7.17
CA GLY A 3 4.63 -46.55 -7.86
C GLY A 3 3.67 -45.63 -7.13
N ILE A 4 4.13 -44.43 -6.76
CA ILE A 4 3.26 -43.37 -6.23
C ILE A 4 2.26 -43.02 -7.34
N SER A 5 0.97 -43.12 -7.03
CA SER A 5 -0.11 -42.84 -7.99
C SER A 5 -0.05 -41.40 -8.49
N LEU A 6 -0.28 -41.17 -9.78
CA LEU A 6 -0.36 -39.85 -10.40
C LEU A 6 -1.42 -38.93 -9.74
N GLN A 7 -2.44 -39.51 -9.09
CA GLN A 7 -3.40 -38.74 -8.30
C GLN A 7 -2.77 -38.14 -7.04
N PHE A 8 -1.77 -38.80 -6.44
CA PHE A 8 -1.03 -38.25 -5.30
C PHE A 8 -0.17 -37.05 -5.71
N ILE A 9 0.51 -37.11 -6.86
CA ILE A 9 1.35 -36.00 -7.36
C ILE A 9 0.47 -34.78 -7.71
N SER A 10 -0.67 -35.00 -8.38
CA SER A 10 -1.63 -33.95 -8.73
C SER A 10 -2.27 -33.28 -7.50
N ALA A 11 -2.60 -34.06 -6.47
CA ALA A 11 -3.16 -33.53 -5.22
C ALA A 11 -2.10 -32.80 -4.37
N TYR A 12 -0.87 -33.28 -4.30
CA TYR A 12 0.24 -32.61 -3.59
C TYR A 12 0.59 -31.27 -4.25
N SER A 13 0.70 -31.25 -5.58
CA SER A 13 0.98 -30.04 -6.36
C SER A 13 -0.15 -28.99 -6.28
N ARG A 14 -1.42 -29.43 -6.15
CA ARG A 14 -2.55 -28.50 -5.93
C ARG A 14 -2.61 -27.94 -4.51
N LYS A 15 -2.07 -28.65 -3.52
CA LYS A 15 -2.03 -28.22 -2.11
C LYS A 15 -0.96 -27.16 -1.87
N GLU A 16 0.14 -27.18 -2.62
CA GLU A 16 1.14 -26.10 -2.66
C GLU A 16 0.64 -24.83 -3.36
N LEU A 17 -0.34 -24.93 -4.27
CA LEU A 17 -0.80 -23.80 -5.07
C LEU A 17 -1.84 -22.90 -4.39
N PHE A 18 -2.31 -23.25 -3.19
CA PHE A 18 -3.22 -22.40 -2.41
C PHE A 18 -2.85 -22.45 -0.93
N MET A 19 -1.74 -21.81 -0.58
CA MET A 19 -1.54 -21.38 0.80
C MET A 19 -2.66 -20.39 1.15
N LYS A 20 -3.38 -20.62 2.24
CA LYS A 20 -4.45 -19.69 2.64
C LYS A 20 -3.82 -18.38 3.09
N VAL A 21 -4.50 -17.27 2.84
CA VAL A 21 -4.04 -15.94 3.29
C VAL A 21 -3.73 -15.93 4.80
N THR A 22 -4.49 -16.68 5.60
CA THR A 22 -4.25 -16.86 7.04
C THR A 22 -2.89 -17.48 7.37
N ASP A 23 -2.44 -18.43 6.54
CA ASP A 23 -1.18 -19.13 6.74
C ASP A 23 -0.03 -18.19 6.36
N LEU A 24 -0.14 -17.48 5.23
CA LEU A 24 0.78 -16.42 4.81
C LEU A 24 0.92 -15.31 5.85
N MET A 25 -0.19 -14.89 6.46
CA MET A 25 -0.18 -13.87 7.51
C MET A 25 0.57 -14.37 8.76
N THR A 26 0.40 -15.64 9.10
CA THR A 26 1.07 -16.26 10.24
C THR A 26 2.57 -16.36 10.01
N GLU A 27 2.99 -16.81 8.82
CA GLU A 27 4.39 -16.85 8.42
C GLU A 27 5.01 -15.44 8.37
N ALA A 28 4.33 -14.47 7.76
CA ALA A 28 4.77 -13.09 7.72
C ALA A 28 4.93 -12.48 9.12
N ALA A 29 4.01 -12.78 10.05
CA ALA A 29 4.10 -12.30 11.43
C ALA A 29 5.29 -12.90 12.21
N SER A 30 5.76 -14.09 11.82
CA SER A 30 6.90 -14.76 12.46
C SER A 30 8.27 -14.21 12.05
N LEU A 31 8.35 -13.44 10.96
CA LEU A 31 9.60 -12.85 10.48
C LEU A 31 10.14 -11.80 11.46
N PRO A 32 11.47 -11.53 11.47
CA PRO A 32 12.05 -10.36 12.15
C PRO A 32 11.42 -9.04 11.68
N VAL A 33 11.45 -8.01 12.52
CA VAL A 33 10.73 -6.74 12.25
C VAL A 33 11.22 -6.06 10.97
N GLU A 34 12.51 -6.14 10.67
CA GLU A 34 13.13 -5.57 9.46
C GLU A 34 12.67 -6.27 8.18
N GLU A 35 12.39 -7.57 8.25
CA GLU A 35 11.89 -8.35 7.13
C GLU A 35 10.39 -8.15 6.94
N ARG A 36 9.63 -8.06 8.03
CA ARG A 36 8.21 -7.66 7.96
C ARG A 36 8.03 -6.30 7.31
N ALA A 37 8.85 -5.32 7.70
CA ALA A 37 8.80 -3.98 7.10
C ALA A 37 9.08 -4.02 5.59
N ARG A 38 10.09 -4.77 5.15
CA ARG A 38 10.41 -4.97 3.72
C ARG A 38 9.28 -5.66 2.96
N LEU A 39 8.68 -6.69 3.55
CA LEU A 39 7.54 -7.40 2.96
C LEU A 39 6.33 -6.48 2.80
N VAL A 40 5.99 -5.70 3.84
CA VAL A 40 4.88 -4.74 3.80
C VAL A 40 5.13 -3.68 2.74
N ASP A 41 6.32 -3.09 2.66
CA ASP A 41 6.66 -2.09 1.63
C ASP A 41 6.49 -2.67 0.21
N SER A 42 7.01 -3.87 -0.02
CA SER A 42 6.89 -4.55 -1.31
C SER A 42 5.42 -4.81 -1.68
N LEU A 43 4.60 -5.27 -0.73
CA LEU A 43 3.17 -5.50 -0.95
C LEU A 43 2.42 -4.19 -1.21
N LEU A 44 2.69 -3.13 -0.45
CA LEU A 44 2.06 -1.82 -0.64
C LEU A 44 2.32 -1.25 -2.05
N GLN A 45 3.50 -1.45 -2.60
CA GLN A 45 3.82 -1.05 -3.98
C GLN A 45 2.95 -1.78 -5.02
N THR A 46 2.48 -2.99 -4.74
CA THR A 46 1.57 -3.72 -5.64
C THR A 46 0.13 -3.23 -5.60
N LEU A 47 -0.30 -2.60 -4.50
CA LEU A 47 -1.69 -2.14 -4.32
C LEU A 47 -1.98 -0.85 -5.09
N ASN A 48 -0.96 -0.17 -5.58
CA ASN A 48 -1.10 1.11 -6.25
C ASN A 48 -0.39 1.07 -7.61
N PRO A 49 -0.84 0.19 -8.53
CA PRO A 49 -0.24 0.12 -9.87
C PRO A 49 -0.34 1.49 -10.54
N PRO A 50 0.66 1.90 -11.34
CA PRO A 50 0.59 3.15 -12.09
C PRO A 50 -0.68 3.15 -12.97
N ASP A 51 -1.60 4.05 -12.65
CA ASP A 51 -2.81 4.28 -13.45
C ASP A 51 -2.66 5.67 -14.08
N GLU A 52 -2.33 5.68 -15.38
CA GLU A 52 -2.12 6.91 -16.16
C GLU A 52 -3.34 7.84 -16.14
N ALA A 53 -4.56 7.28 -16.07
CA ALA A 53 -5.79 8.07 -15.98
C ALA A 53 -5.89 8.77 -14.63
N ASN A 54 -5.60 8.05 -13.53
CA ASN A 54 -5.51 8.65 -12.20
C ASN A 54 -4.40 9.70 -12.14
N THR A 55 -3.20 9.40 -12.62
CA THR A 55 -2.07 10.36 -12.66
C THR A 55 -2.47 11.63 -13.39
N SER A 56 -3.14 11.52 -14.54
CA SER A 56 -3.62 12.67 -15.30
C SER A 56 -4.67 13.48 -14.54
N ALA A 57 -5.62 12.84 -13.87
CA ALA A 57 -6.62 13.49 -13.04
C ALA A 57 -5.99 14.21 -11.83
N TRP A 58 -5.04 13.56 -11.15
CA TRP A 58 -4.29 14.16 -10.03
C TRP A 58 -3.49 15.38 -10.49
N LEU A 59 -2.82 15.29 -11.63
CA LEU A 59 -2.06 16.41 -12.21
C LEU A 59 -2.97 17.59 -12.58
N ALA A 60 -4.17 17.33 -13.13
CA ALA A 60 -5.14 18.37 -13.43
C ALA A 60 -5.59 19.10 -12.16
N VAL A 61 -5.91 18.36 -11.09
CA VAL A 61 -6.29 18.94 -9.79
C VAL A 61 -5.14 19.73 -9.17
N ALA A 62 -3.92 19.19 -9.20
CA ALA A 62 -2.74 19.85 -8.65
C ALA A 62 -2.47 21.20 -9.36
N ARG A 63 -2.47 21.21 -10.69
CA ARG A 63 -2.31 22.43 -11.49
C ARG A 63 -3.39 23.45 -11.20
N ARG A 64 -4.66 23.02 -11.15
CA ARG A 64 -5.78 23.90 -10.83
C ARG A 64 -5.63 24.53 -9.44
N ARG A 65 -5.25 23.74 -8.43
CA ARG A 65 -5.06 24.23 -7.05
C ARG A 65 -3.90 25.21 -6.93
N LEU A 66 -2.82 24.99 -7.68
CA LEU A 66 -1.70 25.93 -7.74
C LEU A 66 -2.14 27.27 -8.37
N ASP A 67 -2.83 27.22 -9.51
CA ASP A 67 -3.34 28.44 -10.15
C ASP A 67 -4.37 29.17 -9.28
N ASP A 68 -5.26 28.45 -8.60
CA ASP A 68 -6.21 29.01 -7.62
C ASP A 68 -5.47 29.77 -6.49
N LEU A 69 -4.31 29.26 -6.03
CA LEU A 69 -3.46 29.89 -5.02
C LEU A 69 -2.73 31.11 -5.57
N ASP A 70 -2.04 30.97 -6.71
CA ASP A 70 -1.21 32.02 -7.30
C ASP A 70 -2.05 33.24 -7.74
N THR A 71 -3.27 32.99 -8.20
CA THR A 71 -4.21 34.04 -8.60
C THR A 71 -5.06 34.59 -7.45
N GLY A 72 -4.92 34.04 -6.23
CA GLY A 72 -5.66 34.47 -5.05
C GLY A 72 -7.16 34.13 -5.08
N ARG A 73 -7.60 33.20 -5.95
CA ARG A 73 -8.99 32.71 -5.98
C ARG A 73 -9.36 31.93 -4.73
N VAL A 74 -8.36 31.43 -4.00
CA VAL A 74 -8.54 30.80 -2.69
C VAL A 74 -7.70 31.52 -1.63
N LYS A 75 -8.22 31.60 -0.41
CA LYS A 75 -7.51 32.16 0.73
C LYS A 75 -6.59 31.11 1.35
N ALA A 76 -5.28 31.29 1.23
CA ALA A 76 -4.31 30.44 1.89
C ALA A 76 -4.35 30.62 3.42
N ILE A 77 -4.04 29.54 4.14
CA ILE A 77 -3.81 29.57 5.59
C ILE A 77 -2.30 29.48 5.80
N PRO A 78 -1.69 30.33 6.65
CA PRO A 78 -0.27 30.24 6.97
C PRO A 78 0.09 28.84 7.47
N GLY A 79 1.21 28.29 6.98
CA GLY A 79 1.65 26.94 7.35
C GLY A 79 1.84 26.76 8.86
N GLU A 80 2.40 27.76 9.53
CA GLU A 80 2.57 27.76 10.99
C GLU A 80 1.25 27.63 11.74
N GLU A 81 0.18 28.26 11.25
CA GLU A 81 -1.15 28.15 11.86
C GLU A 81 -1.69 26.71 11.74
N VAL A 82 -1.45 26.06 10.59
CA VAL A 82 -1.84 24.67 10.38
C VAL A 82 -1.06 23.73 11.30
N LEU A 83 0.26 23.90 11.39
CA LEU A 83 1.12 23.08 12.25
C LEU A 83 0.76 23.23 13.73
N GLU A 84 0.48 24.46 14.16
CA GLU A 84 0.05 24.73 15.53
C GLU A 84 -1.29 24.04 15.87
N ARG A 85 -2.25 24.05 14.95
CA ARG A 85 -3.51 23.33 15.11
C ARG A 85 -3.28 21.81 15.22
N VAL A 86 -2.32 21.25 14.48
CA VAL A 86 -1.97 19.83 14.55
C VAL A 86 -1.33 19.48 15.89
N ARG A 87 -0.33 20.25 16.34
CA ARG A 87 0.32 20.06 17.65
C ARG A 87 -0.70 20.01 18.78
N ARG A 88 -1.59 21.01 18.82
CA ARG A 88 -2.69 21.07 19.80
C ARG A 88 -3.62 19.86 19.77
N ARG A 89 -3.92 19.31 18.59
CA ARG A 89 -4.75 18.09 18.45
C ARG A 89 -4.03 16.84 18.94
N LEU A 90 -2.71 16.78 18.78
CA LEU A 90 -1.90 15.63 19.17
C LEU A 90 -1.37 15.73 20.60
N GLY A 91 -1.65 16.82 21.33
CA GLY A 91 -1.16 17.04 22.68
C GLY A 91 0.36 17.25 22.76
N GLN A 92 0.95 17.75 21.66
CA GLN A 92 2.36 18.12 21.57
C GLN A 92 2.55 19.62 21.83
#